data_AF-A0A1Z5HV54-F1
#
_entry.id   AF-A0A1Z5HV54-F1
#
_cell.length_a   1.000
_cell.length_b   1.000
_cell.length_c   1.000
_cell.angle_alpha   90.00
_cell.angle_beta   90.00
_cell.angle_gamma   90.00
#
_symmetry.space_group_name_H-M   'P 1'
#
loop_
_entity.id
_entity.type
_entity.pdbx_description
1 polymer ?
#
loop_
_entity_poly.entity_id
_entity_poly.type
_entity_poly.pdbx_seq_one_letter_code
_entity_poly.pdbx_strand_id
1 'polypeptide(L)'
;MPQVLIKVFRCNPKISTETKWDTFYVETYKNMTVLDALFEILRAKDATVSFRCSCRLGMCGSCAMVINGKERLACRTKVADLGDTITVKPLNNLPIIKDLVVDMEPFFQKYESIIPYFIGKDDEVAKTPSRSPARRLIDDMLDCITCGACYSACSMVAFDKEYLGPAALNRAYCLLADDRDAAFEERFRRINHEHGIWRCHTQFDCMEVCPKNIIPTWSIQQLKNEAVLRGLSRYRKIEEGRGAPMGEEMAGRQQRNNQREKQKLEINSKGHGLEGKRNFSKETTDEASEKAVSRKEFLKKVALSLVGITSISPLLIGIRSTLSPVTVSEAKQPWISLGDINQYEEGKPTLTTFEHPLKSGKSIRRSVYVLRESNEVVVYDAACTHLGCPVRWNEEAQMFFSPCHGGVFNKKGEVVAGPPPRPLDRYECEVRNNELFIKDFLRA
;
A
#
# COMPACT_ATOMS: atom_id res chain seq x y z
N MET A 1 27.93 -20.93 24.93
CA MET A 1 26.97 -19.81 24.82
C MET A 1 25.76 -20.27 24.01
N PRO A 2 24.56 -19.70 24.19
CA PRO A 2 23.40 -20.05 23.36
C PRO A 2 23.72 -19.80 21.88
N GLN A 3 23.34 -20.73 20.99
CA GLN A 3 23.59 -20.64 19.56
C GLN A 3 22.27 -20.55 18.78
N VAL A 4 22.32 -19.88 17.64
CA VAL A 4 21.21 -19.79 16.68
C VAL A 4 21.68 -20.31 15.32
N LEU A 5 20.76 -20.95 14.59
CA LEU A 5 20.99 -21.36 13.21
C LEU A 5 20.62 -20.24 12.25
N ILE A 6 21.57 -19.77 11.44
CA ILE A 6 21.32 -18.74 10.41
C ILE A 6 21.49 -19.35 9.03
N LYS A 7 20.40 -19.33 8.26
CA LYS A 7 20.35 -19.72 6.85
C LYS A 7 20.44 -18.46 5.99
N VAL A 8 21.53 -18.32 5.26
CA VAL A 8 21.80 -17.16 4.40
C VAL A 8 21.62 -17.56 2.95
N PHE A 9 20.75 -16.85 2.24
CA PHE A 9 20.60 -16.97 0.80
C PHE A 9 21.90 -16.52 0.10
N ARG A 10 22.37 -17.33 -0.86
CA ARG A 10 23.58 -17.07 -1.64
C ARG A 10 23.29 -17.13 -3.12
N CYS A 11 23.86 -16.18 -3.85
CA CYS A 11 23.81 -16.16 -5.31
C CYS A 11 24.89 -15.19 -5.82
N ASN A 12 25.60 -15.57 -6.88
CA ASN A 12 26.49 -14.65 -7.59
C ASN A 12 26.23 -14.76 -9.10
N PRO A 13 25.27 -13.99 -9.64
CA PRO A 13 24.87 -14.07 -11.05
C PRO A 13 26.01 -13.84 -12.05
N LYS A 14 27.12 -13.22 -11.64
CA LYS A 14 28.32 -13.07 -12.49
C LYS A 14 29.10 -14.38 -12.68
N ILE A 15 28.89 -15.36 -11.80
CA ILE A 15 29.55 -16.67 -11.83
C ILE A 15 28.54 -17.77 -12.19
N SER A 16 27.39 -17.81 -11.50
CA SER A 16 26.33 -18.79 -11.72
C SER A 16 24.98 -18.20 -11.31
N THR A 17 23.93 -18.56 -12.05
CA THR A 17 22.54 -18.21 -11.72
C THR A 17 21.93 -19.14 -10.67
N GLU A 18 22.63 -20.20 -10.27
CA GLU A 18 22.14 -21.08 -9.21
C GLU A 18 22.07 -20.36 -7.87
N THR A 19 20.96 -20.55 -7.17
CA THR A 19 20.73 -20.01 -5.83
C THR A 19 20.86 -21.13 -4.81
N LYS A 20 21.51 -20.85 -3.68
CA LYS A 20 21.66 -21.83 -2.59
C LYS A 20 21.43 -21.19 -1.22
N TRP A 21 21.30 -22.04 -0.20
CA TRP A 21 21.22 -21.64 1.20
C TRP A 21 22.42 -22.19 1.96
N ASP A 22 23.28 -21.30 2.44
CA ASP A 22 24.35 -21.68 3.35
C ASP A 22 23.87 -21.55 4.78
N THR A 23 24.35 -22.43 5.66
CA THR A 23 23.86 -22.54 7.03
C THR A 23 25.00 -22.35 8.02
N PHE A 24 24.82 -21.48 9.01
CA PHE A 24 25.83 -21.11 9.98
C PHE A 24 25.27 -21.17 11.40
N TYR A 25 25.97 -21.85 12.31
CA TYR A 25 25.70 -21.75 13.75
C TYR A 25 26.43 -20.53 14.29
N VAL A 26 25.70 -19.58 14.88
CA VAL A 26 26.25 -18.33 15.42
C VAL A 26 26.00 -18.27 16.91
N GLU A 27 27.05 -17.99 17.69
CA GLU A 27 26.93 -17.77 19.13
C GLU A 27 26.23 -16.45 19.39
N THR A 28 25.28 -16.46 20.32
CA THR A 28 24.40 -15.33 20.60
C THR A 28 24.74 -14.67 21.93
N TYR A 29 24.52 -13.37 21.98
CA TYR A 29 24.63 -12.56 23.19
C TYR A 29 23.43 -11.61 23.34
N LYS A 30 23.30 -11.01 24.52
CA LYS A 30 22.17 -10.13 24.85
C LYS A 30 22.09 -8.95 23.88
N ASN A 31 20.89 -8.71 23.34
CA ASN A 31 20.59 -7.66 22.35
C ASN A 31 21.30 -7.80 20.98
N MET A 32 21.88 -8.96 20.66
CA MET A 32 22.46 -9.21 19.34
C MET A 32 21.42 -9.00 18.23
N THR A 33 21.78 -8.21 17.23
CA THR A 33 20.95 -7.98 16.05
C THR A 33 21.29 -8.96 14.93
N VAL A 34 20.41 -9.10 13.95
CA VAL A 34 20.70 -9.92 12.75
C VAL A 34 21.91 -9.36 11.99
N LEU A 35 22.10 -8.04 11.98
CA LEU A 35 23.29 -7.44 11.38
C LEU A 35 24.58 -7.86 12.11
N ASP A 36 24.56 -7.92 13.44
CA ASP A 36 25.72 -8.37 14.21
C ASP A 36 26.04 -9.83 13.86
N ALA A 37 25.02 -10.68 13.76
CA ALA A 37 25.18 -12.06 13.35
C ALA A 37 25.75 -12.23 11.94
N LEU A 38 25.33 -11.38 10.99
CA LEU A 38 25.93 -11.35 9.65
C LEU A 38 27.39 -10.92 9.66
N PHE A 39 27.79 -9.99 10.54
CA PHE A 39 29.19 -9.64 10.74
C PHE A 39 30.01 -10.77 11.37
N GLU A 40 29.45 -11.51 12.33
CA GLU A 40 30.10 -12.70 12.90
C GLU A 40 30.33 -13.78 11.82
N ILE A 41 29.33 -14.02 10.96
CA ILE A 41 29.49 -14.92 9.81
C ILE A 41 30.61 -14.41 8.89
N LEU A 42 30.56 -13.14 8.49
CA LEU A 42 31.56 -12.54 7.59
C LEU A 42 32.99 -12.64 8.14
N ARG A 43 33.19 -12.40 9.44
CA ARG A 43 34.52 -12.33 10.05
C ARG A 43 35.10 -13.69 10.40
N ALA A 44 34.27 -14.59 10.93
CA ALA A 44 34.74 -15.80 11.59
C ALA A 44 34.37 -17.10 10.84
N LYS A 45 33.46 -17.05 9.85
CA LYS A 45 32.93 -18.26 9.21
C LYS A 45 33.09 -18.25 7.69
N ASP A 46 32.68 -17.18 7.03
CA ASP A 46 32.74 -17.07 5.57
C ASP A 46 32.88 -15.59 5.13
N ALA A 47 34.10 -15.20 4.76
CA ALA A 47 34.42 -13.86 4.27
C ALA A 47 33.81 -13.52 2.88
N THR A 48 33.20 -14.50 2.20
CA THR A 48 32.63 -14.30 0.86
C THR A 48 31.20 -13.77 0.88
N VAL A 49 30.51 -13.84 2.03
CA VAL A 49 29.13 -13.36 2.19
C VAL A 49 29.05 -11.85 1.92
N SER A 50 28.03 -11.41 1.19
CA SER A 50 27.88 -9.99 0.83
C SER A 50 26.51 -9.44 1.26
N PHE A 51 26.52 -8.30 1.95
CA PHE A 51 25.33 -7.57 2.38
C PHE A 51 25.64 -6.07 2.50
N ARG A 52 24.59 -5.22 2.42
CA ARG A 52 24.72 -3.77 2.62
C ARG A 52 24.43 -3.38 4.06
N CYS A 53 25.22 -2.47 4.61
CA CYS A 53 24.96 -1.82 5.89
C CYS A 53 25.77 -0.51 5.98
N SER A 54 25.39 0.35 6.93
CA SER A 54 26.15 1.57 7.24
C SER A 54 25.87 2.05 8.67
N CYS A 55 24.74 2.72 8.91
CA CYS A 55 24.53 3.48 10.15
C CYS A 55 24.42 2.64 11.44
N ARG A 56 23.92 1.40 11.36
CA ARG A 56 23.59 0.51 12.49
C ARG A 56 22.55 1.02 13.51
N LEU A 57 21.91 2.18 13.30
CA LEU A 57 20.83 2.70 14.17
C LEU A 57 19.43 2.73 13.52
N GLY A 58 19.29 2.24 12.29
CA GLY A 58 18.00 2.20 11.58
C GLY A 58 17.61 3.48 10.84
N MET A 59 18.58 4.34 10.50
CA MET A 59 18.32 5.63 9.83
C MET A 59 18.73 5.67 8.34
N CYS A 60 19.75 4.92 7.91
CA CYS A 60 20.21 4.96 6.52
C CYS A 60 19.43 4.06 5.55
N GLY A 61 18.65 3.10 6.06
CA GLY A 61 17.89 2.14 5.24
C GLY A 61 18.70 1.04 4.54
N SER A 62 20.04 1.10 4.50
CA SER A 62 20.86 0.21 3.64
C SER A 62 20.81 -1.28 3.99
N CYS A 63 20.50 -1.64 5.23
CA CYS A 63 20.45 -3.02 5.70
C CYS A 63 19.04 -3.64 5.64
N ALA A 64 18.16 -3.12 4.78
CA ALA A 64 16.86 -3.71 4.54
C ALA A 64 17.02 -5.03 3.77
N MET A 65 16.39 -6.08 4.27
CA MET A 65 16.40 -7.42 3.69
C MET A 65 15.19 -8.20 4.23
N VAL A 66 14.94 -9.39 3.68
CA VAL A 66 13.85 -10.24 4.18
C VAL A 66 14.41 -11.20 5.22
N ILE A 67 13.89 -11.11 6.44
CA ILE A 67 14.31 -11.87 7.61
C ILE A 67 13.11 -12.66 8.12
N ASN A 68 13.19 -14.00 8.12
CA ASN A 68 12.07 -14.89 8.43
C ASN A 68 10.79 -14.54 7.66
N GLY A 69 10.95 -14.34 6.35
CA GLY A 69 9.84 -14.06 5.43
C GLY A 69 9.28 -12.63 5.48
N LYS A 70 9.73 -11.76 6.39
CA LYS A 70 9.29 -10.35 6.49
C LYS A 70 10.43 -9.39 6.22
N GLU A 71 10.17 -8.32 5.47
CA GLU A 71 11.12 -7.22 5.27
C GLU A 71 11.40 -6.52 6.60
N ARG A 72 12.68 -6.40 6.94
CA ARG A 72 13.14 -5.78 8.18
C ARG A 72 14.49 -5.11 7.96
N LEU A 73 14.84 -4.19 8.88
CA LEU A 73 16.22 -3.69 8.97
C LEU A 73 17.04 -4.64 9.84
N ALA A 74 18.10 -5.22 9.27
CA ALA A 74 18.95 -6.16 10.00
C ALA A 74 19.55 -5.57 11.28
N CYS A 75 19.88 -4.26 11.30
CA CYS A 75 20.43 -3.57 12.48
C CYS A 75 19.41 -3.28 13.58
N ARG A 76 18.11 -3.45 13.32
CA ARG A 76 17.03 -3.21 14.29
C ARG A 76 16.32 -4.49 14.72
N THR A 77 16.59 -5.59 14.04
CA THR A 77 15.94 -6.88 14.30
C THR A 77 16.80 -7.67 15.26
N LYS A 78 16.28 -7.96 16.46
CA LYS A 78 17.01 -8.76 17.45
C LYS A 78 16.90 -10.24 17.11
N VAL A 79 17.99 -10.97 17.30
CA VAL A 79 18.04 -12.42 17.14
C VAL A 79 17.06 -13.11 18.10
N ALA A 80 16.96 -12.59 19.34
CA ALA A 80 16.06 -13.13 20.37
C ALA A 80 14.57 -13.10 19.98
N ASP A 81 14.15 -12.25 19.04
CA ASP A 81 12.75 -12.09 18.64
C ASP A 81 12.35 -13.05 17.50
N LEU A 82 13.28 -13.86 16.97
CA LEU A 82 13.11 -14.61 15.72
C LEU A 82 13.09 -16.14 15.86
N GLY A 83 13.38 -16.66 17.05
CA GLY A 83 13.49 -18.10 17.32
C GLY A 83 14.86 -18.70 16.95
N ASP A 84 14.95 -20.03 17.00
CA ASP A 84 16.23 -20.76 16.90
C ASP A 84 16.78 -20.90 15.48
N THR A 85 15.93 -20.66 14.47
CA THR A 85 16.32 -20.67 13.05
C THR A 85 15.93 -19.36 12.39
N ILE A 86 16.94 -18.66 11.88
CA ILE A 86 16.80 -17.38 11.19
C ILE A 86 17.14 -17.59 9.72
N THR A 87 16.24 -17.16 8.84
CA THR A 87 16.46 -17.13 7.38
C THR A 87 16.65 -15.68 6.94
N VAL A 88 17.62 -15.45 6.07
CA VAL A 88 17.92 -14.13 5.52
C VAL A 88 18.05 -14.23 4.01
N LYS A 89 17.26 -13.43 3.28
CA LYS A 89 17.31 -13.33 1.81
C LYS A 89 17.30 -11.86 1.36
N PRO A 90 17.78 -11.54 0.14
CA PRO A 90 17.71 -10.19 -0.41
C PRO A 90 16.27 -9.66 -0.46
N LEU A 91 16.13 -8.34 -0.63
CA LEU A 91 14.84 -7.72 -0.95
C LEU A 91 14.25 -8.34 -2.22
N ASN A 92 12.94 -8.57 -2.23
CA ASN A 92 12.21 -9.03 -3.39
C ASN A 92 12.07 -7.90 -4.43
N ASN A 93 11.59 -8.25 -5.63
CA ASN A 93 11.29 -7.34 -6.73
C ASN A 93 12.47 -6.55 -7.33
N LEU A 94 13.68 -6.76 -6.81
CA LEU A 94 14.91 -6.10 -7.24
C LEU A 94 15.92 -7.15 -7.75
N PRO A 95 16.68 -6.86 -8.82
CA PRO A 95 17.70 -7.76 -9.32
C PRO A 95 18.76 -8.04 -8.26
N ILE A 96 19.24 -9.28 -8.16
CA ILE A 96 20.30 -9.63 -7.21
C ILE A 96 21.66 -9.29 -7.84
N ILE A 97 22.51 -8.56 -7.10
CA ILE A 97 23.91 -8.33 -7.50
C ILE A 97 24.78 -9.46 -6.96
N LYS A 98 24.68 -9.74 -5.65
CA LYS A 98 25.37 -10.84 -4.97
C LYS A 98 24.78 -11.06 -3.58
N ASP A 99 24.49 -12.31 -3.24
CA ASP A 99 23.98 -12.74 -1.93
C ASP A 99 22.77 -11.90 -1.46
N LEU A 100 22.94 -11.09 -0.43
CA LEU A 100 21.89 -10.23 0.14
C LEU A 100 21.87 -8.82 -0.47
N VAL A 101 22.74 -8.55 -1.45
CA VAL A 101 22.85 -7.25 -2.14
C VAL A 101 22.02 -7.27 -3.41
N VAL A 102 21.07 -6.34 -3.52
CA VAL A 102 20.24 -6.11 -4.70
C VAL A 102 20.64 -4.84 -5.44
N ASP A 103 20.29 -4.76 -6.71
CA ASP A 103 20.34 -3.53 -7.48
C ASP A 103 19.14 -2.64 -7.12
N MET A 104 19.43 -1.45 -6.60
CA MET A 104 18.42 -0.47 -6.19
C MET A 104 18.07 0.51 -7.31
N GLU A 105 18.76 0.43 -8.46
CA GLU A 105 18.56 1.35 -9.57
C GLU A 105 17.09 1.42 -10.03
N PRO A 106 16.35 0.30 -10.20
CA PRO A 106 14.94 0.37 -10.59
C PRO A 106 14.05 1.09 -9.56
N PHE A 107 14.41 1.01 -8.28
CA PHE A 107 13.70 1.72 -7.21
C PHE A 107 13.98 3.22 -7.27
N PHE A 108 15.25 3.62 -7.42
CA PHE A 108 15.64 5.03 -7.45
C PHE A 108 15.19 5.75 -8.72
N GLN A 109 15.22 5.08 -9.89
CA GLN A 109 14.69 5.66 -11.13
C GLN A 109 13.20 6.04 -11.00
N LYS A 110 12.40 5.19 -10.36
CA LYS A 110 10.97 5.49 -10.08
C LYS A 110 10.80 6.57 -9.01
N TYR A 111 11.70 6.62 -8.03
CA TYR A 111 11.70 7.68 -7.02
C TYR A 111 12.08 9.04 -7.60
N GLU A 112 13.03 9.07 -8.53
CA GLU A 112 13.47 10.28 -9.22
C GLU A 112 12.46 10.78 -10.25
N SER A 113 11.73 9.86 -10.89
CA SER A 113 10.73 10.22 -11.91
C SER A 113 9.65 11.15 -11.37
N ILE A 114 9.32 11.09 -10.07
CA ILE A 114 8.31 11.96 -9.43
C ILE A 114 8.84 13.34 -9.01
N ILE A 115 10.09 13.69 -9.35
CA ILE A 115 10.76 14.95 -9.01
C ILE A 115 10.95 15.08 -7.47
N PRO A 116 11.68 14.21 -6.76
CA PRO A 116 11.56 14.01 -5.30
C PRO A 116 12.10 15.14 -4.41
N TYR A 117 12.23 16.36 -4.92
CA TYR A 117 12.70 17.55 -4.23
C TYR A 117 11.64 18.66 -4.24
N PHE A 118 11.78 19.57 -3.29
CA PHE A 118 10.96 20.75 -3.13
C PHE A 118 11.29 21.78 -4.22
N ILE A 119 10.28 22.40 -4.80
CA ILE A 119 10.42 23.52 -5.74
C ILE A 119 9.68 24.72 -5.17
N GLY A 120 10.40 25.79 -4.84
CA GLY A 120 9.82 27.02 -4.29
C GLY A 120 8.98 27.79 -5.32
N LYS A 121 7.98 28.54 -4.84
CA LYS A 121 7.18 29.44 -5.68
C LYS A 121 7.95 30.70 -6.11
N ASP A 122 8.84 31.16 -5.25
CA ASP A 122 9.69 32.34 -5.43
C ASP A 122 11.16 31.97 -5.16
N ASP A 123 12.11 32.83 -5.55
CA ASP A 123 13.55 32.66 -5.33
C ASP A 123 13.99 32.91 -3.87
N GLU A 124 13.06 33.27 -2.98
CA GLU A 124 13.32 33.40 -1.54
C GLU A 124 13.29 32.03 -0.83
N VAL A 125 14.15 31.87 0.19
CA VAL A 125 14.12 30.70 1.06
C VAL A 125 12.75 30.59 1.73
N ALA A 126 12.03 29.50 1.46
CA ALA A 126 10.70 29.29 2.01
C ALA A 126 10.72 29.32 3.55
N LYS A 127 9.93 30.22 4.15
CA LYS A 127 9.86 30.38 5.61
C LYS A 127 9.33 29.09 6.27
N THR A 128 10.02 28.64 7.32
CA THR A 128 9.65 27.49 8.15
C THR A 128 9.34 27.98 9.56
N PRO A 129 8.27 27.52 10.23
CA PRO A 129 7.32 26.50 9.80
C PRO A 129 6.13 27.05 9.00
N SER A 130 5.68 26.33 7.97
CA SER A 130 4.27 26.39 7.55
C SER A 130 3.47 25.65 8.63
N ARG A 131 2.70 26.38 9.44
CA ARG A 131 1.79 25.80 10.45
C ARG A 131 0.44 25.40 9.83
N SER A 132 0.35 25.30 8.51
CA SER A 132 -0.92 24.98 7.86
C SER A 132 -1.39 23.58 8.29
N PRO A 133 -2.69 23.37 8.48
CA PRO A 133 -3.25 22.04 8.75
C PRO A 133 -2.80 20.99 7.73
N ALA A 134 -2.66 21.38 6.46
CA ALA A 134 -2.16 20.53 5.38
C ALA A 134 -0.72 20.03 5.61
N ARG A 135 0.16 20.88 6.16
CA ARG A 135 1.55 20.50 6.45
C ARG A 135 1.67 19.53 7.64
N ARG A 136 0.80 19.65 8.65
CA ARG A 136 0.76 18.70 9.78
C ARG A 136 0.37 17.29 9.34
N LEU A 137 -0.46 17.18 8.30
CA LEU A 137 -0.90 15.89 7.76
C LEU A 137 0.23 15.09 7.10
N ILE A 138 1.37 15.70 6.78
CA ILE A 138 2.50 15.00 6.15
C ILE A 138 3.69 14.77 7.06
N ASP A 139 3.69 15.30 8.30
CA ASP A 139 4.85 15.21 9.20
C ASP A 139 5.26 13.75 9.44
N ASP A 140 4.29 12.88 9.73
CA ASP A 140 4.54 11.45 9.91
C ASP A 140 5.05 10.76 8.63
N MET A 141 4.70 11.26 7.45
CA MET A 141 5.05 10.64 6.16
C MET A 141 6.44 11.01 5.64
N LEU A 142 7.06 12.08 6.18
CA LEU A 142 8.37 12.57 5.77
C LEU A 142 9.53 11.71 6.23
N ASP A 143 9.31 10.87 7.23
CA ASP A 143 10.30 10.01 7.87
C ASP A 143 10.82 8.85 6.99
N CYS A 144 10.42 8.81 5.72
CA CYS A 144 10.86 7.81 4.75
C CYS A 144 12.38 7.84 4.57
N ILE A 145 13.06 6.74 4.95
CA ILE A 145 14.51 6.56 4.81
C ILE A 145 14.92 5.84 3.50
N THR A 146 14.01 5.74 2.53
CA THR A 146 14.27 5.10 1.22
C THR A 146 14.87 3.68 1.29
N CYS A 147 14.47 2.88 2.29
CA CYS A 147 15.04 1.55 2.52
C CYS A 147 14.58 0.46 1.54
N GLY A 148 13.56 0.72 0.72
CA GLY A 148 13.03 -0.27 -0.24
C GLY A 148 12.16 -1.38 0.35
N ALA A 149 11.96 -1.47 1.67
CA ALA A 149 11.14 -2.53 2.30
C ALA A 149 9.71 -2.59 1.73
N CYS A 150 9.04 -1.43 1.61
CA CYS A 150 7.71 -1.35 1.01
C CYS A 150 7.66 -1.77 -0.47
N TYR A 151 8.75 -1.56 -1.21
CA TYR A 151 8.87 -1.93 -2.62
C TYR A 151 9.08 -3.44 -2.79
N SER A 152 9.86 -4.04 -1.88
CA SER A 152 10.05 -5.50 -1.77
C SER A 152 8.75 -6.22 -1.40
N ALA A 153 7.98 -5.68 -0.45
CA ALA A 153 6.77 -6.34 0.05
C ALA A 153 5.57 -6.24 -0.91
N CYS A 154 5.50 -5.19 -1.73
CA CYS A 154 4.31 -4.91 -2.55
C CYS A 154 4.18 -5.88 -3.74
N SER A 155 3.09 -6.65 -3.79
CA SER A 155 2.86 -7.57 -4.91
C SER A 155 2.57 -6.85 -6.23
N MET A 156 2.04 -5.62 -6.19
CA MET A 156 1.82 -4.83 -7.41
C MET A 156 3.13 -4.44 -8.08
N VAL A 157 4.20 -4.23 -7.31
CA VAL A 157 5.56 -4.03 -7.85
C VAL A 157 6.11 -5.33 -8.46
N ALA A 158 5.73 -6.48 -7.89
CA ALA A 158 6.11 -7.78 -8.46
C ALA A 158 5.47 -7.99 -9.84
N PHE A 159 4.17 -7.68 -9.95
CA PHE A 159 3.35 -7.88 -11.15
C PHE A 159 3.58 -6.84 -12.25
N ASP A 160 3.63 -5.56 -11.89
CA ASP A 160 3.81 -4.45 -12.83
C ASP A 160 5.17 -3.78 -12.58
N LYS A 161 6.12 -4.03 -13.49
CA LYS A 161 7.47 -3.45 -13.40
C LYS A 161 7.51 -1.95 -13.67
N GLU A 162 6.46 -1.37 -14.25
CA GLU A 162 6.36 0.08 -14.47
C GLU A 162 5.74 0.79 -13.26
N TYR A 163 5.10 0.05 -12.33
CA TYR A 163 4.49 0.65 -11.15
C TYR A 163 5.50 1.47 -10.34
N LEU A 164 5.22 2.77 -10.12
CA LEU A 164 6.10 3.68 -9.36
C LEU A 164 6.44 3.17 -7.95
N GLY A 165 5.50 2.48 -7.30
CA GLY A 165 5.69 1.86 -6.00
C GLY A 165 5.44 2.79 -4.81
N PRO A 166 5.36 2.23 -3.59
CA PRO A 166 4.85 2.97 -2.43
C PRO A 166 5.72 4.13 -1.97
N ALA A 167 7.06 3.97 -1.99
CA ALA A 167 7.97 5.01 -1.51
C ALA A 167 7.94 6.27 -2.39
N ALA A 168 7.93 6.10 -3.72
CA ALA A 168 7.86 7.21 -4.68
C ALA A 168 6.54 7.97 -4.52
N LEU A 169 5.42 7.25 -4.45
CA LEU A 169 4.10 7.86 -4.29
C LEU A 169 3.93 8.55 -2.93
N ASN A 170 4.48 7.99 -1.85
CA ASN A 170 4.50 8.67 -0.55
C ASN A 170 5.27 10.00 -0.63
N ARG A 171 6.44 10.01 -1.29
CA ARG A 171 7.21 11.23 -1.48
C ARG A 171 6.47 12.26 -2.33
N ALA A 172 5.81 11.82 -3.39
CA ALA A 172 4.99 12.68 -4.23
C ALA A 172 3.85 13.33 -3.42
N TYR A 173 3.15 12.56 -2.58
CA TYR A 173 2.12 13.10 -1.68
C TYR A 173 2.68 14.15 -0.72
N CYS A 174 3.81 13.88 -0.06
CA CYS A 174 4.43 14.83 0.85
C CYS A 174 4.72 16.18 0.17
N LEU A 175 5.15 16.17 -1.10
CA LEU A 175 5.44 17.39 -1.84
C LEU A 175 4.16 18.06 -2.38
N LEU A 176 3.15 17.29 -2.79
CA LEU A 176 1.87 17.84 -3.27
C LEU A 176 1.04 18.49 -2.16
N ALA A 177 1.11 17.95 -0.94
CA ALA A 177 0.41 18.49 0.21
C ALA A 177 1.19 19.62 0.91
N ASP A 178 2.45 19.85 0.55
CA ASP A 178 3.21 21.01 1.01
C ASP A 178 2.78 22.25 0.22
N ASP A 179 2.05 23.15 0.87
CA ASP A 179 1.52 24.38 0.28
C ASP A 179 2.57 25.33 -0.28
N ARG A 180 3.84 25.12 0.09
CA ARG A 180 4.99 25.89 -0.39
C ARG A 180 5.52 25.38 -1.74
N ASP A 181 5.22 24.13 -2.13
CA ASP A 181 5.73 23.53 -3.37
C ASP A 181 5.00 24.14 -4.60
N ALA A 182 5.78 24.49 -5.62
CA ALA A 182 5.29 25.10 -6.86
C ALA A 182 5.07 24.08 -7.98
N ALA A 183 5.52 22.84 -7.81
CA ALA A 183 5.55 21.84 -8.87
C ALA A 183 4.33 20.93 -8.90
N PHE A 184 3.20 21.36 -8.29
CA PHE A 184 2.02 20.54 -8.13
C PHE A 184 1.57 19.88 -9.44
N GLU A 185 1.29 20.67 -10.49
CA GLU A 185 0.70 20.16 -11.73
C GLU A 185 1.61 19.18 -12.47
N GLU A 186 2.90 19.49 -12.53
CA GLU A 186 3.86 18.62 -13.21
C GLU A 186 4.07 17.31 -12.43
N ARG A 187 4.24 17.40 -11.11
CA ARG A 187 4.39 16.24 -10.23
C ARG A 187 3.16 15.35 -10.26
N PHE A 188 1.97 15.95 -10.19
CA PHE A 188 0.70 15.24 -10.25
C PHE A 188 0.51 14.52 -11.59
N ARG A 189 0.86 15.16 -12.71
CA ARG A 189 0.83 14.54 -14.04
C ARG A 189 1.72 13.29 -14.13
N ARG A 190 2.89 13.29 -13.47
CA ARG A 190 3.82 12.16 -13.47
C ARG A 190 3.37 10.96 -12.64
N ILE A 191 2.40 11.14 -11.74
CA ILE A 191 1.88 10.06 -10.90
C ILE A 191 0.45 9.66 -11.27
N ASN A 192 -0.31 10.54 -11.94
CA ASN A 192 -1.70 10.29 -12.30
C ASN A 192 -1.81 9.57 -13.66
N HIS A 193 -1.36 8.33 -13.69
CA HIS A 193 -1.46 7.43 -14.85
C HIS A 193 -1.62 5.98 -14.40
N GLU A 194 -1.81 5.07 -15.36
CA GLU A 194 -2.14 3.66 -15.11
C GLU A 194 -1.13 2.95 -14.20
N HIS A 195 0.17 3.10 -14.49
CA HIS A 195 1.30 2.58 -13.71
C HIS A 195 1.69 3.49 -12.52
N GLY A 196 0.92 4.54 -12.26
CA GLY A 196 1.15 5.48 -11.17
C GLY A 196 0.23 5.16 -9.98
N ILE A 197 -0.48 6.16 -9.49
CA ILE A 197 -1.38 6.04 -8.33
C ILE A 197 -2.43 4.93 -8.50
N TRP A 198 -2.90 4.70 -9.73
CA TRP A 198 -3.99 3.77 -10.01
C TRP A 198 -3.61 2.31 -9.89
N ARG A 199 -2.32 1.98 -9.98
CA ARG A 199 -1.82 0.60 -9.86
C ARG A 199 -1.82 0.07 -8.43
N CYS A 200 -1.99 0.92 -7.43
CA CYS A 200 -2.11 0.49 -6.05
C CYS A 200 -3.46 -0.19 -5.81
N HIS A 201 -3.46 -1.45 -5.39
CA HIS A 201 -4.68 -2.21 -5.04
C HIS A 201 -4.89 -2.33 -3.52
N THR A 202 -4.25 -1.46 -2.73
CA THR A 202 -4.54 -1.31 -1.30
C THR A 202 -4.34 -2.61 -0.51
N GLN A 203 -3.24 -3.33 -0.77
CA GLN A 203 -2.91 -4.60 -0.09
C GLN A 203 -2.27 -4.43 1.30
N PHE A 204 -1.88 -3.20 1.66
CA PHE A 204 -1.32 -2.82 2.96
C PHE A 204 0.05 -3.39 3.35
N ASP A 205 0.62 -4.33 2.58
CA ASP A 205 1.97 -4.89 2.89
C ASP A 205 3.03 -3.80 3.10
N CYS A 206 2.96 -2.72 2.32
CA CYS A 206 3.91 -1.61 2.39
C CYS A 206 3.95 -0.87 3.75
N MET A 207 2.82 -0.76 4.45
CA MET A 207 2.79 -0.15 5.80
C MET A 207 3.17 -1.17 6.87
N GLU A 208 2.81 -2.44 6.71
CA GLU A 208 3.14 -3.53 7.65
C GLU A 208 4.65 -3.78 7.82
N VAL A 209 5.43 -3.48 6.79
CA VAL A 209 6.89 -3.66 6.79
C VAL A 209 7.67 -2.38 7.02
N CYS A 210 7.00 -1.24 7.14
CA CYS A 210 7.68 0.04 7.21
C CYS A 210 8.43 0.20 8.55
N PRO A 211 9.76 0.30 8.57
CA PRO A 211 10.51 0.43 9.82
C PRO A 211 10.35 1.79 10.50
N LYS A 212 9.73 2.74 9.81
CA LYS A 212 9.49 4.12 10.24
C LYS A 212 8.03 4.38 10.56
N ASN A 213 7.18 3.36 10.48
CA ASN A 213 5.74 3.43 10.74
C ASN A 213 5.00 4.49 9.90
N ILE A 214 5.57 4.90 8.76
CA ILE A 214 4.86 5.70 7.78
C ILE A 214 3.77 4.84 7.12
N ILE A 215 2.73 5.48 6.57
CA ILE A 215 1.56 4.81 5.99
C ILE A 215 1.46 5.15 4.50
N PRO A 216 2.29 4.54 3.61
CA PRO A 216 2.29 4.87 2.18
C PRO A 216 0.93 4.65 1.53
N THR A 217 0.16 3.66 1.99
CA THR A 217 -1.19 3.42 1.50
C THR A 217 -2.09 4.64 1.66
N TRP A 218 -2.03 5.31 2.81
CA TRP A 218 -2.83 6.52 3.06
C TRP A 218 -2.43 7.64 2.11
N SER A 219 -1.12 7.90 1.98
CA SER A 219 -0.58 8.85 1.00
C SER A 219 -1.08 8.58 -0.42
N ILE A 220 -1.08 7.31 -0.85
CA ILE A 220 -1.59 6.92 -2.19
C ILE A 220 -3.10 7.14 -2.32
N GLN A 221 -3.90 6.87 -1.29
CA GLN A 221 -5.35 7.15 -1.34
C GLN A 221 -5.63 8.65 -1.43
N GLN A 222 -4.89 9.49 -0.70
CA GLN A 222 -5.04 10.93 -0.82
C GLN A 222 -4.75 11.43 -2.24
N LEU A 223 -3.73 10.87 -2.90
CA LEU A 223 -3.43 11.17 -4.30
C LEU A 223 -4.55 10.73 -5.26
N LYS A 224 -5.15 9.56 -5.04
CA LYS A 224 -6.31 9.09 -5.81
C LYS A 224 -7.53 9.98 -5.60
N ASN A 225 -7.81 10.37 -4.35
CA ASN A 225 -8.90 11.28 -4.02
C ASN A 225 -8.75 12.61 -4.76
N GLU A 226 -7.54 13.17 -4.76
CA GLU A 226 -7.22 14.39 -5.53
C GLU A 226 -7.50 14.21 -7.03
N ALA A 227 -7.14 13.05 -7.60
CA ALA A 227 -7.41 12.74 -9.01
C ALA A 227 -8.91 12.66 -9.33
N VAL A 228 -9.69 12.01 -8.46
CA VAL A 228 -11.15 11.90 -8.61
C VAL A 228 -11.80 13.29 -8.51
N LEU A 229 -11.48 14.07 -7.47
CA LEU A 229 -12.06 15.39 -7.25
C LEU A 229 -11.79 16.35 -8.41
N ARG A 230 -10.57 16.31 -8.96
CA ARG A 230 -10.19 17.07 -10.17
C ARG A 230 -10.95 16.59 -11.40
N GLY A 231 -11.09 15.28 -11.57
CA GLY A 231 -11.88 14.68 -12.65
C GLY A 231 -13.34 15.12 -12.61
N LEU A 232 -13.98 15.08 -11.44
CA LEU A 232 -15.37 15.53 -11.23
C LEU A 232 -15.53 17.04 -11.49
N SER A 233 -14.60 17.85 -10.96
CA SER A 233 -14.60 19.30 -11.18
C SER A 233 -14.48 19.65 -12.67
N ARG A 234 -13.68 18.88 -13.42
CA ARG A 234 -13.53 19.02 -14.86
C ARG A 234 -14.80 18.58 -15.61
N TYR A 235 -15.37 17.44 -15.25
CA TYR A 235 -16.62 16.93 -15.83
C TYR A 235 -17.75 17.95 -15.68
N ARG A 236 -17.93 18.52 -14.48
CA ARG A 236 -18.90 19.58 -14.22
C ARG A 236 -18.70 20.82 -15.11
N LYS A 237 -17.45 21.25 -15.31
CA LYS A 237 -17.15 22.37 -16.22
C LYS A 237 -17.51 22.06 -17.68
N ILE A 238 -17.36 20.81 -18.12
CA ILE A 238 -17.75 20.38 -19.47
C ILE A 238 -19.28 20.39 -19.61
N GLU A 239 -20.02 19.84 -18.64
CA GLU A 239 -21.49 19.88 -18.64
C GLU A 239 -22.05 21.30 -18.63
N GLU A 240 -21.39 22.23 -17.94
CA GLU A 240 -21.75 23.65 -17.92
C GLU A 240 -21.32 24.42 -19.19
N GLY A 241 -20.74 23.74 -20.19
CA GLY A 241 -20.26 24.36 -21.44
C GLY A 241 -19.01 25.23 -21.27
N ARG A 242 -18.32 25.14 -20.14
CA ARG A 242 -17.14 25.95 -19.75
C ARG A 242 -15.80 25.20 -19.90
N GLY A 243 -15.78 24.02 -20.52
CA GLY A 243 -14.59 23.18 -20.63
C GLY A 243 -14.57 22.31 -21.89
N ALA A 244 -13.37 21.92 -22.33
CA ALA A 244 -13.16 21.06 -23.49
C ALA A 244 -12.95 19.57 -23.09
N PRO A 245 -13.41 18.61 -23.93
CA PRO A 245 -13.16 17.18 -23.73
C PRO A 245 -11.67 16.86 -23.63
N MET A 246 -11.32 15.82 -22.86
CA MET A 246 -9.91 15.47 -22.55
C MET A 246 -9.06 15.14 -23.78
N GLY A 247 -9.66 14.61 -24.85
CA GLY A 247 -8.98 14.29 -26.11
C GLY A 247 -8.45 15.52 -26.84
N GLU A 248 -9.19 16.63 -26.85
CA GLU A 248 -8.79 17.86 -27.57
C GLU A 248 -7.70 18.63 -26.82
N GLU A 249 -7.77 18.64 -25.48
CA GLU A 249 -6.78 19.32 -24.65
C GLU A 249 -5.45 18.57 -24.60
N MET A 250 -5.47 17.23 -24.57
CA MET A 250 -4.26 16.41 -24.69
C MET A 250 -3.61 16.55 -26.06
N ALA A 251 -4.39 16.57 -27.16
CA ALA A 251 -3.86 16.80 -28.50
C ALA A 251 -3.19 18.19 -28.61
N GLY A 252 -3.84 19.24 -28.09
CA GLY A 252 -3.25 20.58 -28.04
C GLY A 252 -2.02 20.69 -27.13
N ARG A 253 -1.97 19.93 -26.03
CA ARG A 253 -0.82 19.93 -25.09
C ARG A 253 0.36 19.11 -25.62
N GLN A 254 0.11 18.00 -26.32
CA GLN A 254 1.12 17.23 -27.04
C GLN A 254 1.75 18.07 -28.15
N GLN A 255 0.95 18.83 -28.91
CA GLN A 255 1.46 19.77 -29.91
C GLN A 255 2.33 20.87 -29.30
N ARG A 256 1.93 21.45 -28.16
CA ARG A 256 2.74 22.46 -27.44
C ARG A 256 4.05 21.88 -26.88
N ASN A 257 4.03 20.66 -26.36
CA ASN A 257 5.25 19.98 -25.87
C ASN A 257 6.19 19.63 -27.03
N ASN A 258 5.67 19.12 -28.14
CA ASN A 258 6.45 18.85 -29.36
C ASN A 258 7.03 20.15 -29.95
N GLN A 259 6.32 21.27 -29.87
CA GLN A 259 6.84 22.59 -30.26
C GLN A 259 7.97 23.06 -29.33
N ARG A 260 7.86 22.87 -28.01
CA ARG A 260 8.92 23.20 -27.04
C ARG A 260 10.17 22.32 -27.21
N GLU A 261 10.00 21.04 -27.53
CA GLU A 261 11.13 20.15 -27.85
C GLU A 261 11.81 20.52 -29.17
N LYS A 262 11.04 20.86 -30.21
CA LYS A 262 11.60 21.40 -31.46
C LYS A 262 12.38 22.69 -31.22
N GLN A 263 11.86 23.60 -30.40
CA GLN A 263 12.57 24.83 -30.02
C GLN A 263 13.87 24.53 -29.25
N LYS A 264 13.88 23.55 -28.34
CA LYS A 264 15.10 23.12 -27.64
C LYS A 264 16.14 22.50 -28.59
N LEU A 265 15.69 21.72 -29.58
CA LEU A 265 16.54 21.13 -30.61
C LEU A 265 17.12 22.18 -31.57
N GLU A 266 16.35 23.22 -31.92
CA GLU A 266 16.81 24.36 -32.73
C GLU A 266 17.77 25.29 -31.97
N ILE A 267 17.65 25.37 -30.64
CA ILE A 267 18.60 26.09 -29.79
C ILE A 267 19.91 25.29 -29.66
N ASN A 268 19.85 23.96 -29.55
CA ASN A 268 21.04 23.10 -29.50
C ASN A 268 21.73 22.92 -30.86
N SER A 269 21.03 23.07 -31.99
CA SER A 269 21.65 22.97 -33.33
C SER A 269 22.46 24.22 -33.72
N LYS A 270 22.41 25.30 -32.93
CA LYS A 270 23.27 26.48 -33.07
C LYS A 270 24.59 26.38 -32.29
N GLY A 271 24.83 25.30 -31.57
CA GLY A 271 26.10 25.02 -30.88
C GLY A 271 26.65 23.65 -31.29
N HIS A 272 27.80 23.67 -31.97
CA HIS A 272 28.62 22.53 -32.40
C HIS A 272 28.14 21.74 -33.63
N GLY A 273 28.71 22.09 -34.78
CA GLY A 273 28.79 21.21 -35.92
C GLY A 273 29.90 20.17 -35.74
N LEU A 274 29.53 18.89 -35.82
CA LEU A 274 30.38 17.80 -36.28
C LEU A 274 29.48 16.78 -36.99
N GLU A 275 29.63 16.69 -38.31
CA GLU A 275 28.93 15.74 -39.18
C GLU A 275 29.47 14.32 -39.02
N GLY A 276 28.57 13.34 -38.93
CA GLY A 276 28.88 11.92 -39.02
C GLY A 276 27.70 11.16 -39.63
N LYS A 277 27.66 11.07 -40.96
CA LYS A 277 26.68 10.26 -41.70
C LYS A 277 27.01 8.77 -41.55
N ARG A 278 26.04 7.97 -41.12
CA ARG A 278 25.99 6.52 -41.43
C ARG A 278 24.56 6.13 -41.79
N ASN A 279 24.37 5.76 -43.05
CA ASN A 279 23.19 5.07 -43.56
C ASN A 279 23.29 3.59 -43.18
N PHE A 280 22.20 2.99 -42.74
CA PHE A 280 22.08 1.54 -42.58
C PHE A 280 20.98 1.04 -43.50
N SER A 281 21.39 0.36 -44.57
CA SER A 281 20.53 -0.40 -45.48
C SER A 281 20.03 -1.67 -44.79
N LYS A 282 18.76 -1.99 -45.00
CA LYS A 282 18.15 -3.28 -44.64
C LYS A 282 18.59 -4.33 -45.66
N GLU A 283 19.21 -5.40 -45.19
CA GLU A 283 19.32 -6.66 -45.92
C GLU A 283 18.23 -7.63 -45.46
N THR A 284 17.61 -8.25 -46.45
CA THR A 284 16.66 -9.36 -46.37
C THR A 284 17.41 -10.67 -46.57
N THR A 285 17.09 -11.71 -45.79
CA THR A 285 17.35 -13.10 -46.20
C THR A 285 16.19 -13.99 -45.80
N ASP A 286 15.85 -14.86 -46.74
CA ASP A 286 14.69 -15.75 -46.80
C ASP A 286 14.67 -16.89 -45.76
N GLU A 287 13.44 -17.34 -45.52
CA GLU A 287 13.07 -18.51 -44.72
C GLU A 287 13.35 -19.82 -45.47
N ALA A 288 13.84 -20.82 -44.74
CA ALA A 288 13.72 -22.24 -45.12
C ALA A 288 12.80 -22.94 -44.10
N SER A 289 11.81 -23.67 -44.61
CA SER A 289 10.70 -24.25 -43.87
C SER A 289 11.05 -25.57 -43.19
N GLU A 290 10.59 -25.78 -41.96
CA GLU A 290 10.43 -27.11 -41.35
C GLU A 290 9.06 -27.23 -40.66
N LYS A 291 8.40 -28.37 -40.85
CA LYS A 291 6.99 -28.64 -40.50
C LYS A 291 6.75 -28.62 -38.99
N ALA A 292 5.90 -27.69 -38.51
CA ALA A 292 5.33 -27.73 -37.16
C ALA A 292 3.80 -27.62 -37.23
N VAL A 293 3.12 -28.49 -36.48
CA VAL A 293 1.66 -28.57 -36.36
C VAL A 293 1.08 -27.20 -35.97
N SER A 294 0.03 -26.76 -36.67
CA SER A 294 -0.64 -25.48 -36.46
C SER A 294 -1.10 -25.32 -35.01
N ARG A 295 -0.61 -24.26 -34.34
CA ARG A 295 -1.01 -23.84 -32.97
C ARG A 295 -2.53 -23.74 -32.79
N LYS A 296 -3.28 -23.51 -33.88
CA LYS A 296 -4.75 -23.42 -33.89
C LYS A 296 -5.43 -24.78 -33.65
N GLU A 297 -4.80 -25.88 -34.07
CA GLU A 297 -5.31 -27.25 -33.89
C GLU A 297 -5.09 -27.75 -32.47
N PHE A 298 -3.93 -27.43 -31.88
CA PHE A 298 -3.57 -27.79 -30.51
C PHE A 298 -4.48 -27.11 -29.49
N LEU A 299 -4.71 -25.79 -29.65
CA LEU A 299 -5.58 -25.01 -28.76
C LEU A 299 -7.04 -25.48 -28.78
N LYS A 300 -7.54 -25.97 -29.94
CA LYS A 300 -8.89 -26.56 -30.03
C LYS A 300 -9.03 -27.86 -29.22
N LYS A 301 -8.02 -28.73 -29.24
CA LYS A 301 -8.05 -30.02 -28.51
C LYS A 301 -7.96 -29.84 -26.98
N VAL A 302 -7.20 -28.85 -26.52
CA VAL A 302 -7.07 -28.51 -25.09
C VAL A 302 -8.36 -27.85 -24.56
N ALA A 303 -8.99 -26.98 -25.35
CA ALA A 303 -10.26 -26.35 -24.95
C ALA A 303 -11.39 -27.37 -24.77
N LEU A 304 -11.47 -28.40 -25.63
CA LEU A 304 -12.53 -29.42 -25.57
C LEU A 304 -12.40 -30.37 -24.36
N SER A 305 -11.17 -30.60 -23.89
CA SER A 305 -10.89 -31.51 -22.76
C SER A 305 -11.14 -30.85 -21.39
N LEU A 306 -11.04 -29.52 -21.30
CA LEU A 306 -11.33 -28.78 -20.07
C LEU A 306 -12.84 -28.66 -19.75
N VAL A 307 -13.71 -28.63 -20.77
CA VAL A 307 -15.17 -28.54 -20.59
C VAL A 307 -15.76 -29.84 -20.00
N GLY A 308 -15.13 -30.99 -20.25
CA GLY A 308 -15.56 -32.28 -19.70
C GLY A 308 -15.34 -32.42 -18.19
N ILE A 309 -14.33 -31.76 -17.63
CA ILE A 309 -13.91 -31.94 -16.22
C ILE A 309 -14.68 -31.00 -15.28
N THR A 310 -15.13 -29.84 -15.74
CA THR A 310 -15.90 -28.87 -14.93
C THR A 310 -17.35 -29.28 -14.68
N SER A 311 -17.85 -30.30 -15.40
CA SER A 311 -19.27 -30.69 -15.36
C SER A 311 -19.61 -31.75 -14.29
N ILE A 312 -18.60 -32.32 -13.60
CA ILE A 312 -18.81 -33.40 -12.61
C ILE A 312 -18.63 -32.93 -11.15
N SER A 313 -17.91 -31.82 -10.89
CA SER A 313 -17.72 -31.29 -9.53
C SER A 313 -18.93 -30.60 -8.86
N PRO A 314 -19.87 -29.96 -9.55
CA PRO A 314 -20.98 -29.27 -8.86
C PRO A 314 -21.96 -30.21 -8.16
N LEU A 315 -22.03 -31.48 -8.58
CA LEU A 315 -23.02 -32.43 -8.08
C LEU A 315 -22.67 -32.98 -6.67
N LEU A 316 -21.37 -33.06 -6.34
CA LEU A 316 -20.92 -33.63 -5.06
C LEU A 316 -20.92 -32.62 -3.90
N ILE A 317 -20.83 -31.31 -4.19
CA ILE A 317 -20.91 -30.26 -3.16
C ILE A 317 -22.37 -29.95 -2.78
N GLY A 318 -23.30 -30.05 -3.73
CA GLY A 318 -24.72 -29.78 -3.50
C GLY A 318 -25.41 -30.75 -2.52
N ILE A 319 -24.93 -32.00 -2.42
CA ILE A 319 -25.51 -33.02 -1.54
C ILE A 319 -25.13 -32.80 -0.06
N ARG A 320 -24.02 -32.10 0.23
CA ARG A 320 -23.63 -31.80 1.62
C ARG A 320 -24.38 -30.61 2.23
N SER A 321 -24.80 -29.66 1.40
CA SER A 321 -25.57 -28.48 1.82
C SER A 321 -27.06 -28.75 2.07
N THR A 322 -27.61 -29.86 1.56
CA THR A 322 -29.04 -30.20 1.74
C THR A 322 -29.33 -31.05 2.97
N LEU A 323 -28.29 -31.58 3.64
CA LEU A 323 -28.43 -32.45 4.83
C LEU A 323 -27.90 -31.84 6.13
N SER A 324 -27.61 -30.52 6.16
CA SER A 324 -27.46 -29.82 7.44
C SER A 324 -28.84 -29.48 8.00
N PRO A 325 -29.17 -29.81 9.26
CA PRO A 325 -30.46 -29.47 9.81
C PRO A 325 -30.56 -27.94 9.89
N VAL A 326 -31.42 -27.38 9.04
CA VAL A 326 -31.92 -26.01 9.15
C VAL A 326 -32.89 -25.99 10.33
N THR A 327 -32.33 -26.01 11.53
CA THR A 327 -33.02 -25.62 12.76
C THR A 327 -32.09 -24.69 13.52
N VAL A 328 -31.80 -23.54 12.92
CA VAL A 328 -31.39 -22.37 13.71
C VAL A 328 -32.64 -21.92 14.44
N SER A 329 -32.82 -22.36 15.69
CA SER A 329 -33.75 -21.67 16.57
C SER A 329 -33.33 -20.20 16.61
N GLU A 330 -34.25 -19.28 16.32
CA GLU A 330 -34.11 -17.88 16.69
C GLU A 330 -33.97 -17.79 18.21
N ALA A 331 -32.76 -17.97 18.72
CA ALA A 331 -32.44 -17.58 20.08
C ALA A 331 -32.67 -16.07 20.14
N LYS A 332 -33.74 -15.65 20.82
CA LYS A 332 -34.05 -14.24 21.11
C LYS A 332 -32.75 -13.55 21.53
N GLN A 333 -32.28 -12.61 20.72
CA GLN A 333 -31.01 -11.94 20.98
C GLN A 333 -31.11 -11.17 22.31
N PRO A 334 -30.16 -11.34 23.24
CA PRO A 334 -30.20 -10.68 24.53
C PRO A 334 -29.88 -9.18 24.36
N TRP A 335 -30.57 -8.34 25.13
CA TRP A 335 -30.21 -6.93 25.30
C TRP A 335 -28.92 -6.84 26.11
N ILE A 336 -27.94 -6.09 25.61
CA ILE A 336 -26.61 -5.91 26.21
C ILE A 336 -26.53 -4.52 26.82
N SER A 337 -26.19 -4.43 28.11
CA SER A 337 -25.96 -3.14 28.78
C SER A 337 -24.65 -2.49 28.31
N LEU A 338 -24.72 -1.19 28.05
CA LEU A 338 -23.59 -0.29 27.85
C LEU A 338 -23.33 0.59 29.09
N GLY A 339 -24.02 0.37 30.20
CA GLY A 339 -23.90 1.12 31.45
C GLY A 339 -24.77 2.38 31.51
N ASP A 340 -24.51 3.23 32.52
CA ASP A 340 -25.30 4.42 32.83
C ASP A 340 -25.30 5.43 31.66
N ILE A 341 -26.46 5.98 31.31
CA ILE A 341 -26.59 6.93 30.19
C ILE A 341 -25.88 8.27 30.46
N ASN A 342 -25.72 8.66 31.73
CA ASN A 342 -25.12 9.94 32.12
C ASN A 342 -23.59 9.97 31.96
N GLN A 343 -22.95 8.81 31.73
CA GLN A 343 -21.53 8.78 31.39
C GLN A 343 -21.25 9.29 29.96
N TYR A 344 -22.29 9.37 29.12
CA TYR A 344 -22.19 9.81 27.73
C TYR A 344 -22.54 11.29 27.60
N GLU A 345 -21.56 12.10 27.19
CA GLU A 345 -21.70 13.54 27.03
C GLU A 345 -22.67 13.88 25.88
N GLU A 346 -23.53 14.87 26.11
CA GLU A 346 -24.50 15.30 25.12
C GLU A 346 -23.80 15.99 23.93
N GLY A 347 -24.22 15.64 22.71
CA GLY A 347 -23.68 16.18 21.48
C GLY A 347 -22.33 15.60 21.04
N LYS A 348 -21.69 14.73 21.83
CA LYS A 348 -20.37 14.17 21.52
C LYS A 348 -20.38 12.64 21.43
N PRO A 349 -20.07 12.05 20.25
CA PRO A 349 -19.91 10.61 20.11
C PRO A 349 -18.83 10.05 21.04
N THR A 350 -19.24 9.18 21.96
CA THR A 350 -18.36 8.58 22.96
C THR A 350 -18.14 7.10 22.63
N LEU A 351 -16.88 6.70 22.50
CA LEU A 351 -16.50 5.30 22.23
C LEU A 351 -16.63 4.47 23.51
N THR A 352 -17.34 3.36 23.45
CA THR A 352 -17.42 2.37 24.52
C THR A 352 -17.26 0.95 23.97
N THR A 353 -16.98 -0.01 24.84
CA THR A 353 -16.78 -1.41 24.48
C THR A 353 -17.70 -2.33 25.25
N PHE A 354 -18.15 -3.41 24.61
CA PHE A 354 -18.98 -4.43 25.24
C PHE A 354 -18.52 -5.85 24.85
N GLU A 355 -18.86 -6.82 25.68
CA GLU A 355 -18.61 -8.24 25.42
C GLU A 355 -19.80 -8.85 24.67
N HIS A 356 -19.56 -9.27 23.44
CA HIS A 356 -20.58 -9.87 22.58
C HIS A 356 -20.49 -11.40 22.68
N PRO A 357 -21.58 -12.11 23.09
CA PRO A 357 -21.60 -13.56 23.15
C PRO A 357 -21.68 -14.20 21.75
N LEU A 358 -20.83 -15.18 21.46
CA LEU A 358 -20.88 -15.97 20.22
C LEU A 358 -21.67 -17.26 20.43
N LYS A 359 -22.27 -17.80 19.36
CA LYS A 359 -22.96 -19.11 19.36
C LYS A 359 -22.07 -20.28 19.84
N SER A 360 -20.76 -20.11 19.77
CA SER A 360 -19.76 -21.08 20.25
C SER A 360 -19.54 -21.06 21.77
N GLY A 361 -20.23 -20.19 22.52
CA GLY A 361 -20.08 -20.00 23.96
C GLY A 361 -18.91 -19.10 24.38
N LYS A 362 -18.12 -18.59 23.44
CA LYS A 362 -17.06 -17.58 23.68
C LYS A 362 -17.62 -16.16 23.57
N SER A 363 -17.02 -15.17 24.23
CA SER A 363 -17.33 -13.75 23.98
C SER A 363 -16.23 -13.08 23.14
N ILE A 364 -16.61 -12.07 22.37
CA ILE A 364 -15.67 -11.16 21.71
C ILE A 364 -15.92 -9.73 22.14
N ARG A 365 -14.86 -8.97 22.36
CA ARG A 365 -14.98 -7.54 22.65
C ARG A 365 -15.28 -6.76 21.37
N ARG A 366 -16.37 -6.00 21.36
CA ARG A 366 -16.72 -5.06 20.29
C ARG A 366 -16.70 -3.62 20.80
N SER A 367 -16.71 -2.66 19.88
CA SER A 367 -16.73 -1.24 20.19
C SER A 367 -17.87 -0.55 19.44
N VAL A 368 -18.49 0.44 20.08
CA VAL A 368 -19.57 1.26 19.53
C VAL A 368 -19.38 2.71 19.92
N TYR A 369 -19.91 3.62 19.12
CA TYR A 369 -20.05 5.03 19.49
C TYR A 369 -21.47 5.30 19.96
N VAL A 370 -21.61 5.85 21.16
CA VAL A 370 -22.86 6.36 21.69
C VAL A 370 -22.92 7.86 21.44
N LEU A 371 -23.93 8.31 20.70
CA LEU A 371 -24.25 9.72 20.51
C LEU A 371 -25.57 10.03 21.22
N ARG A 372 -25.49 10.87 22.26
CA ARG A 372 -26.65 11.38 22.98
C ARG A 372 -26.98 12.78 22.45
N GLU A 373 -28.19 12.99 21.97
CA GLU A 373 -28.74 14.31 21.66
C GLU A 373 -29.95 14.58 22.58
N SER A 374 -30.41 15.83 22.69
CA SER A 374 -31.32 16.29 23.75
C SER A 374 -32.60 15.44 23.92
N ASN A 375 -33.07 14.80 22.84
CA ASN A 375 -34.28 13.96 22.85
C ASN A 375 -34.05 12.54 22.30
N GLU A 376 -32.84 12.16 21.90
CA GLU A 376 -32.57 10.86 21.29
C GLU A 376 -31.17 10.32 21.60
N VAL A 377 -31.05 9.00 21.62
CA VAL A 377 -29.76 8.30 21.76
C VAL A 377 -29.59 7.40 20.55
N VAL A 378 -28.44 7.51 19.90
CA VAL A 378 -28.09 6.70 18.74
C VAL A 378 -26.78 5.96 19.02
N VAL A 379 -26.75 4.66 18.74
CA VAL A 379 -25.55 3.84 18.91
C VAL A 379 -25.07 3.34 17.56
N TYR A 380 -23.89 3.79 17.14
CA TYR A 380 -23.24 3.38 15.90
C TYR A 380 -22.22 2.27 16.13
N ASP A 381 -22.16 1.29 15.22
CA ASP A 381 -21.03 0.36 15.18
C ASP A 381 -19.72 1.14 14.93
N ALA A 382 -18.69 0.88 15.73
CA ALA A 382 -17.39 1.51 15.55
C ALA A 382 -16.61 0.92 14.37
N ALA A 383 -17.17 0.00 13.58
CA ALA A 383 -16.58 -0.55 12.38
C ALA A 383 -17.24 0.02 11.11
N CYS A 384 -16.42 0.52 10.19
CA CYS A 384 -16.88 1.06 8.90
C CYS A 384 -17.57 -0.01 8.05
N THR A 385 -18.52 0.43 7.23
CA THR A 385 -19.32 -0.42 6.34
C THR A 385 -18.62 -0.81 5.04
N HIS A 386 -17.36 -0.41 4.84
CA HIS A 386 -16.56 -0.86 3.72
C HIS A 386 -15.99 -2.27 3.98
N LEU A 387 -15.07 -2.38 4.93
CA LEU A 387 -14.35 -3.63 5.24
C LEU A 387 -14.22 -3.89 6.75
N GLY A 388 -15.06 -3.24 7.58
CA GLY A 388 -15.11 -3.48 9.02
C GLY A 388 -13.99 -2.82 9.83
N CYS A 389 -13.15 -1.97 9.22
CA CYS A 389 -12.12 -1.23 9.95
C CYS A 389 -12.67 -0.29 11.01
N PRO A 390 -11.98 -0.08 12.15
CA PRO A 390 -12.44 0.79 13.22
C PRO A 390 -12.47 2.25 12.76
N VAL A 391 -13.61 2.91 12.91
CA VAL A 391 -13.77 4.36 12.70
C VAL A 391 -13.38 5.14 13.96
N ARG A 392 -12.85 6.34 13.76
CA ARG A 392 -12.47 7.27 14.82
C ARG A 392 -13.26 8.56 14.71
N TRP A 393 -13.82 9.03 15.82
CA TRP A 393 -14.40 10.37 15.88
C TRP A 393 -13.30 11.44 15.85
N ASN A 394 -13.49 12.50 15.05
CA ASN A 394 -12.65 13.67 15.04
C ASN A 394 -13.46 14.88 15.51
N GLU A 395 -13.06 15.46 16.65
CA GLU A 395 -13.76 16.58 17.28
C GLU A 395 -13.73 17.88 16.46
N GLU A 396 -12.61 18.19 15.80
CA GLU A 396 -12.48 19.44 15.02
C GLU A 396 -13.34 19.39 13.75
N ALA A 397 -13.38 18.23 13.09
CA ALA A 397 -14.14 18.04 11.86
C ALA A 397 -15.61 17.66 12.10
N GLN A 398 -15.98 17.26 13.32
CA GLN A 398 -17.29 16.71 13.65
C GLN A 398 -17.71 15.53 12.73
N MET A 399 -16.75 14.64 12.46
CA MET A 399 -16.92 13.50 11.54
C MET A 399 -16.24 12.24 12.06
N PHE A 400 -16.72 11.07 11.61
CA PHE A 400 -16.04 9.80 11.78
C PHE A 400 -15.11 9.51 10.60
N PHE A 401 -13.92 9.01 10.90
CA PHE A 401 -12.89 8.67 9.91
C PHE A 401 -12.46 7.21 10.02
N SER A 402 -12.51 6.49 8.91
CA SER A 402 -11.95 5.15 8.75
C SER A 402 -10.52 5.24 8.18
N PRO A 403 -9.48 4.86 8.94
CA PRO A 403 -8.09 5.02 8.52
C PRO A 403 -7.67 4.05 7.41
N CYS A 404 -8.42 2.98 7.16
CA CYS A 404 -8.02 1.94 6.22
C CYS A 404 -8.18 2.35 4.75
N HIS A 405 -9.32 2.95 4.39
CA HIS A 405 -9.66 3.27 3.01
C HIS A 405 -10.19 4.70 2.84
N GLY A 406 -10.03 5.54 3.86
CA GLY A 406 -10.46 6.94 3.83
C GLY A 406 -11.98 7.11 3.83
N GLY A 407 -12.72 6.15 4.41
CA GLY A 407 -14.16 6.29 4.61
C GLY A 407 -14.45 7.41 5.60
N VAL A 408 -15.27 8.38 5.22
CA VAL A 408 -15.67 9.52 6.05
C VAL A 408 -17.17 9.48 6.24
N PHE A 409 -17.61 9.62 7.48
CA PHE A 409 -19.02 9.69 7.82
C PHE A 409 -19.31 10.97 8.61
N ASN A 410 -20.46 11.60 8.37
CA ASN A 410 -20.88 12.74 9.18
C ASN A 410 -21.30 12.28 10.59
N LYS A 411 -21.62 13.22 11.48
CA LYS A 411 -22.09 12.94 12.84
C LYS A 411 -23.32 12.01 12.89
N LYS A 412 -24.15 12.00 11.85
CA LYS A 412 -25.32 11.11 11.71
C LYS A 412 -24.98 9.72 11.16
N GLY A 413 -23.70 9.44 10.90
CA GLY A 413 -23.18 8.19 10.36
C GLY A 413 -23.35 8.05 8.85
N GLU A 414 -23.79 9.08 8.13
CA GLU A 414 -23.99 9.03 6.67
C GLU A 414 -22.65 9.18 5.93
N VAL A 415 -22.51 8.50 4.80
CA VAL A 415 -21.26 8.54 4.02
C VAL A 415 -21.07 9.92 3.40
N VAL A 416 -19.97 10.57 3.73
CA VAL A 416 -19.55 11.85 3.16
C VAL A 416 -18.51 11.64 2.06
N ALA A 417 -17.57 10.71 2.28
CA ALA A 417 -16.50 10.42 1.33
C ALA A 417 -15.91 9.01 1.52
N GLY A 418 -15.10 8.60 0.57
CA GLY A 418 -14.43 7.29 0.55
C GLY A 418 -15.32 6.17 -0.01
N PRO A 419 -14.81 4.93 -0.03
CA PRO A 419 -15.49 3.79 -0.65
C PRO A 419 -16.64 3.13 0.16
N PRO A 420 -16.98 3.46 1.44
CA PRO A 420 -18.10 2.80 2.11
C PRO A 420 -19.41 2.89 1.30
N PRO A 421 -20.10 1.77 1.04
CA PRO A 421 -21.27 1.75 0.17
C PRO A 421 -22.56 2.25 0.85
N ARG A 422 -22.54 2.43 2.18
CA ARG A 422 -23.72 2.75 3.00
C ARG A 422 -23.34 3.39 4.35
N PRO A 423 -24.26 4.09 5.05
CA PRO A 423 -24.02 4.69 6.37
C PRO A 423 -23.53 3.68 7.42
N LEU A 424 -22.93 4.17 8.51
CA LEU A 424 -22.57 3.35 9.68
C LEU A 424 -23.78 2.55 10.17
N ASP A 425 -23.52 1.29 10.52
CA ASP A 425 -24.54 0.45 11.13
C ASP A 425 -25.02 1.05 12.45
N ARG A 426 -26.32 0.98 12.70
CA ARG A 426 -26.95 1.43 13.95
C ARG A 426 -27.48 0.23 14.70
N TYR A 427 -27.24 0.21 16.01
CA TYR A 427 -27.86 -0.75 16.90
C TYR A 427 -29.25 -0.28 17.30
N GLU A 428 -30.19 -1.22 17.42
CA GLU A 428 -31.45 -0.94 18.12
C GLU A 428 -31.11 -0.74 19.60
N CYS A 429 -31.51 0.39 20.18
CA CYS A 429 -31.16 0.75 21.55
C CYS A 429 -32.35 1.27 22.34
N GLU A 430 -32.31 1.10 23.65
CA GLU A 430 -33.32 1.61 24.58
C GLU A 430 -32.67 2.01 25.90
N VAL A 431 -33.27 2.97 26.61
CA VAL A 431 -32.84 3.38 27.95
C VAL A 431 -33.87 2.90 28.96
N ARG A 432 -33.43 2.12 29.95
CA ARG A 432 -34.27 1.61 31.05
C ARG A 432 -33.60 1.96 32.37
N ASN A 433 -34.33 2.60 33.29
CA ASN A 433 -33.81 2.95 34.62
C ASN A 433 -32.43 3.64 34.56
N ASN A 434 -32.25 4.60 33.65
CA ASN A 434 -31.00 5.35 33.44
C ASN A 434 -29.81 4.52 32.90
N GLU A 435 -30.07 3.31 32.42
CA GLU A 435 -29.06 2.43 31.80
C GLU A 435 -29.36 2.23 30.31
N LEU A 436 -28.33 2.31 29.47
CA LEU A 436 -28.43 2.17 28.03
C LEU A 436 -28.23 0.70 27.62
N PHE A 437 -29.19 0.15 26.88
CA PHE A 437 -29.11 -1.19 26.32
C PHE A 437 -29.09 -1.15 24.80
N ILE A 438 -28.37 -2.09 24.19
CA ILE A 438 -28.39 -2.35 22.76
C ILE A 438 -28.85 -3.78 22.47
N LYS A 439 -29.52 -3.96 21.33
CA LYS A 439 -29.90 -5.26 20.80
C LYS A 439 -29.07 -5.54 19.56
N ASP A 440 -28.35 -6.64 19.62
CA ASP A 440 -27.40 -7.01 18.59
C ASP A 440 -28.09 -7.42 17.28
N PHE A 441 -27.38 -7.21 16.17
CA PHE A 441 -27.73 -7.78 14.88
C PHE A 441 -26.48 -8.53 14.39
N LEU A 442 -26.62 -9.83 14.14
CA LEU A 442 -25.57 -10.59 13.48
C LEU A 442 -25.39 -9.95 12.09
N ARG A 443 -24.23 -9.33 11.85
CA ARG A 443 -23.77 -9.03 10.49
C ARG A 443 -23.80 -10.34 9.72
N ALA A 444 -24.70 -10.45 8.74
CA ALA A 444 -24.81 -11.60 7.86
C ALA A 444 -23.51 -11.83 7.07
#